data_AF-L5N5S1-F1
#
_entry.id   AF-L5N5S1-F1
#
_cell.length_a   1.000
_cell.length_b   1.000
_cell.length_c   1.000
_cell.angle_alpha   90.00
_cell.angle_beta   90.00
_cell.angle_gamma   90.00
#
_symmetry.space_group_name_H-M   'P 1'
#
loop_
_entity.id
_entity.type
_entity.pdbx_description
1 polymer ?
#
loop_
_entity_poly.entity_id
_entity_poly.type
_entity_poly.pdbx_seq_one_letter_code
_entity_poly.pdbx_strand_id
1 'polypeptide(L)'
;MKYFFTFIPAVLLTLISADFSGVYVEEEQQYRTYLEHAREGGMELGFPFHFVTQNPSKLSPPFPYKFGLEMERITNLNVLPFFVNVGIYFMIILFMHFFFNRIIGKARRIG
;
A
#
# COMPACT_ATOMS: atom_id res chain seq x y z
N MET A 1 -12.73 18.90 14.59
CA MET A 1 -13.15 17.49 14.37
C MET A 1 -13.28 17.06 12.89
N LYS A 2 -13.59 17.93 11.91
CA LYS A 2 -13.76 17.52 10.49
C LYS A 2 -12.53 16.83 9.86
N TYR A 3 -11.31 17.23 10.20
CA TYR A 3 -10.07 16.63 9.64
C TYR A 3 -9.62 15.33 10.32
N PHE A 4 -10.18 15.01 11.49
CA PHE A 4 -9.88 13.75 12.17
C PHE A 4 -10.49 12.56 11.40
N PHE A 5 -11.66 12.77 10.80
CA PHE A 5 -12.31 11.77 9.95
C PHE A 5 -11.59 11.54 8.61
N THR A 6 -10.75 12.47 8.14
CA THR A 6 -9.91 12.28 6.93
C THR A 6 -8.59 11.57 7.23
N PHE A 7 -8.18 11.50 8.49
CA PHE A 7 -6.95 10.81 8.90
C PHE A 7 -7.11 9.28 8.90
N ILE A 8 -8.22 8.78 9.44
CA ILE A 8 -8.54 7.35 9.47
C ILE A 8 -8.45 6.69 8.07
N PRO A 9 -9.10 7.21 7.01
CA PRO A 9 -8.97 6.63 5.68
C PRO A 9 -7.55 6.73 5.11
N ALA A 10 -6.77 7.76 5.47
CA ALA A 10 -5.36 7.85 5.03
C ALA A 10 -4.49 6.74 5.65
N VAL A 11 -4.69 6.45 6.93
CA VAL A 11 -4.03 5.34 7.63
C VAL A 11 -4.43 4.00 7.00
N LEU A 12 -5.72 3.80 6.76
CA LEU A 12 -6.22 2.58 6.10
C LEU A 12 -5.65 2.41 4.70
N LEU A 13 -5.63 3.46 3.88
CA LEU A 13 -5.03 3.42 2.54
C LEU A 13 -3.54 3.08 2.61
N THR A 14 -2.82 3.59 3.61
CA THR A 14 -1.41 3.26 3.79
C THR A 14 -1.23 1.77 4.07
N LEU A 15 -2.02 1.19 4.98
CA LEU A 15 -1.96 -0.24 5.29
C LEU A 15 -2.32 -1.10 4.07
N ILE A 16 -3.40 -0.73 3.37
CA ILE A 16 -3.87 -1.42 2.16
C ILE A 16 -2.83 -1.31 1.03
N SER A 17 -2.07 -0.22 0.94
CA SER A 17 -1.05 -0.02 -0.08
C SER A 17 0.04 -1.09 -0.05
N ALA A 18 0.37 -1.62 1.14
CA ALA A 18 1.35 -2.69 1.29
C ALA A 18 0.90 -4.01 0.64
N ASP A 19 -0.41 -4.28 0.65
CA ASP A 19 -0.96 -5.45 -0.04
C ASP A 19 -1.04 -5.22 -1.56
N PHE A 20 -1.31 -3.98 -1.99
CA PHE A 20 -1.29 -3.62 -3.41
C PHE A 20 0.11 -3.67 -4.02
N SER A 21 1.16 -3.36 -3.26
CA SER A 21 2.56 -3.45 -3.72
C SER A 21 3.12 -4.87 -3.82
N GLY A 22 2.31 -5.90 -3.59
CA GLY A 22 2.74 -7.30 -3.72
C GLY A 22 3.25 -7.66 -5.12
N VAL A 23 4.10 -8.69 -5.18
CA VAL A 23 4.76 -9.14 -6.41
C VAL A 23 3.91 -10.21 -7.10
N TYR A 24 3.66 -10.01 -8.40
CA TYR A 24 2.97 -11.00 -9.23
C TYR A 24 3.98 -11.97 -9.83
N VAL A 25 3.70 -13.26 -9.73
CA VAL A 25 4.56 -14.34 -10.22
C VAL A 25 3.75 -15.21 -11.17
N GLU A 26 4.19 -15.29 -12.42
CA GLU A 26 3.46 -15.99 -13.48
C GLU A 26 3.90 -17.45 -13.66
N GLU A 27 5.15 -17.77 -13.31
CA GLU A 27 5.75 -19.08 -13.55
C GLU A 27 6.79 -19.45 -12.48
N GLU A 28 7.17 -20.74 -12.46
CA GLU A 28 8.04 -21.29 -11.42
C GLU A 28 9.44 -20.66 -11.41
N GLN A 29 9.99 -20.30 -12.56
CA GLN A 29 11.31 -19.68 -12.63
C GLN A 29 11.30 -18.30 -11.94
N GLN A 30 10.26 -17.50 -12.15
CA GLN A 30 10.09 -16.21 -11.47
C GLN A 30 9.89 -16.38 -9.97
N TYR A 31 9.21 -17.45 -9.54
CA TYR A 31 9.05 -17.77 -8.12
C TYR A 31 10.40 -18.04 -7.44
N ARG A 32 11.30 -18.77 -8.10
CA ARG A 32 12.66 -19.02 -7.56
C ARG A 32 13.44 -17.72 -7.40
N THR A 33 13.44 -16.86 -8.41
CA THR A 33 14.07 -15.54 -8.34
C THR A 33 13.46 -14.67 -7.23
N TYR A 34 12.14 -14.69 -7.09
CA TYR A 34 11.44 -14.00 -6.01
C TYR A 34 11.88 -14.50 -4.62
N LEU A 35 11.97 -15.82 -4.43
CA LEU A 35 12.41 -16.40 -3.16
C LEU A 35 13.86 -16.06 -2.83
N GLU A 36 14.74 -16.02 -3.83
CA GLU A 36 16.15 -15.62 -3.65
C GLU A 36 16.25 -14.16 -3.19
N HIS A 37 15.60 -13.23 -3.90
CA HIS A 37 15.57 -11.83 -3.50
C HIS A 37 14.98 -11.61 -2.11
N ALA A 38 13.85 -12.29 -1.81
CA ALA A 38 13.23 -12.19 -0.51
C ALA A 38 14.11 -12.77 0.61
N ARG A 39 15.01 -13.71 0.32
CA ARG A 39 15.95 -14.28 1.31
C ARG A 39 17.12 -13.34 1.61
N GLU A 40 17.60 -12.61 0.61
CA GLU A 40 18.76 -11.72 0.74
C GLU A 40 18.42 -10.41 1.44
N GLY A 41 17.30 -9.78 1.07
CA GLY A 41 16.92 -8.45 1.55
C GLY A 41 15.56 -8.36 2.24
N GLY A 42 14.78 -9.45 2.23
CA GLY A 42 13.36 -9.38 2.54
C GLY A 42 12.54 -8.79 1.39
N MET A 43 11.24 -9.03 1.42
CA MET A 43 10.29 -8.40 0.52
C MET A 43 9.84 -7.07 1.12
N GLU A 44 10.20 -5.98 0.46
CA GLU A 44 9.77 -4.64 0.82
C GLU A 44 8.39 -4.32 0.22
N LEU A 45 7.47 -3.88 1.06
CA LEU A 45 6.09 -3.56 0.72
C LEU A 45 5.71 -2.17 1.24
N GLY A 46 4.75 -1.57 0.55
CA GLY A 46 4.23 -0.24 0.83
C GLY A 46 4.36 0.67 -0.39
N PHE A 47 3.44 1.63 -0.52
CA PHE A 47 3.51 2.62 -1.58
C PHE A 47 3.12 3.99 -1.01
N PRO A 48 3.72 5.10 -1.49
CA PRO A 48 4.84 5.20 -2.44
C PRO A 48 6.21 4.85 -1.85
N PHE A 49 6.36 4.85 -0.53
CA PHE A 49 7.60 4.43 0.14
C PHE A 49 7.39 3.08 0.83
N HIS A 50 8.33 2.16 0.68
CA HIS A 50 8.27 0.89 1.41
C HIS A 50 8.38 1.14 2.91
N PHE A 51 7.50 0.51 3.67
CA PHE A 51 7.45 0.65 5.14
C PHE A 51 7.28 -0.69 5.86
N VAL A 52 7.03 -1.76 5.12
CA VAL A 52 6.99 -3.12 5.65
C VAL A 52 8.09 -3.91 4.97
N THR A 53 8.85 -4.68 5.75
CA THR A 53 9.71 -5.74 5.23
C THR A 53 9.22 -7.06 5.77
N GLN A 54 9.10 -8.07 4.91
CA GLN A 54 8.71 -9.42 5.31
C GLN A 54 9.67 -10.48 4.76
N ASN A 55 9.76 -11.61 5.46
CA ASN A 55 10.50 -12.78 5.00
C ASN A 55 9.83 -13.43 3.79
N PRO A 56 10.54 -14.31 3.05
CA PRO A 56 9.96 -15.06 1.94
C PRO A 56 8.69 -15.81 2.32
N SER A 57 7.74 -15.83 1.38
CA SER A 57 6.55 -16.65 1.49
C SER A 57 6.92 -18.12 1.71
N LYS A 58 6.09 -18.84 2.49
CA LYS A 58 6.13 -20.31 2.57
C LYS A 58 5.02 -20.92 1.71
N LEU A 59 4.20 -20.08 1.08
CA LEU A 59 3.14 -20.54 0.21
C LEU A 59 3.77 -21.07 -1.06
N SER A 60 3.34 -22.25 -1.51
CA SER A 60 3.64 -22.79 -2.84
C SER A 60 2.34 -22.89 -3.64
N PRO A 61 1.73 -21.76 -4.01
CA PRO A 61 0.45 -21.74 -4.73
C PRO A 61 0.64 -22.15 -6.20
N PRO A 62 -0.44 -22.60 -6.87
CA PRO A 62 -0.43 -22.71 -8.33
C PRO A 62 -0.27 -21.32 -8.96
N PHE A 63 0.46 -21.25 -10.07
CA PHE A 63 0.70 -20.00 -10.80
C PHE A 63 -0.42 -19.74 -11.83
N PRO A 64 -0.78 -18.47 -12.10
CA PRO A 64 -0.17 -17.24 -11.57
C PRO A 64 -0.67 -16.88 -10.16
N TYR A 65 0.18 -16.25 -9.36
CA TYR A 65 -0.15 -15.84 -7.98
C TYR A 65 0.47 -14.49 -7.60
N LYS A 66 -0.24 -13.71 -6.78
CA LYS A 66 0.26 -12.46 -6.21
C LYS A 66 0.69 -12.67 -4.76
N PHE A 67 1.98 -12.51 -4.49
CA PHE A 67 2.52 -12.50 -3.13
C PHE A 67 2.38 -11.10 -2.55
N GLY A 68 1.36 -10.92 -1.70
CA GLY A 68 1.04 -9.67 -1.00
C GLY A 68 1.58 -9.63 0.43
N LEU A 69 0.87 -8.92 1.30
CA LEU A 69 1.24 -8.77 2.70
C LEU A 69 0.90 -10.04 3.50
N GLU A 70 1.93 -10.72 4.02
CA GLU A 70 1.78 -11.86 4.93
C GLU A 70 2.10 -11.41 6.36
N MET A 71 1.07 -11.11 7.16
CA MET A 71 1.23 -10.58 8.53
C MET A 71 2.15 -11.42 9.42
N GLU A 72 2.11 -12.75 9.27
CA GLU A 72 2.95 -13.69 10.02
C GLU A 72 4.45 -13.61 9.65
N ARG A 73 4.78 -12.94 8.56
CA ARG A 73 6.14 -12.86 7.99
C ARG A 73 6.78 -11.50 8.08
N ILE A 74 6.06 -10.50 8.57
CA ILE A 74 6.59 -9.17 8.79
C ILE A 74 7.76 -9.25 9.76
N THR A 75 8.93 -8.82 9.30
CA THR A 75 10.16 -8.76 10.10
C THR A 75 10.43 -7.35 10.61
N ASN A 76 10.06 -6.34 9.82
CA ASN A 76 10.28 -4.94 10.15
C ASN A 76 9.12 -4.07 9.68
N LEU A 77 8.74 -3.10 10.53
CA LEU A 77 7.85 -2.02 10.20
C LEU A 77 8.61 -0.70 10.39
N ASN A 78 8.97 -0.07 9.28
CA ASN A 78 9.64 1.22 9.33
C ASN A 78 8.61 2.33 9.54
N VAL A 79 8.63 2.87 10.76
CA VAL A 79 7.67 3.86 11.24
C VAL A 79 7.75 5.18 10.46
N LEU A 80 8.95 5.57 10.02
CA LEU A 80 9.14 6.84 9.33
C LEU A 80 8.49 6.85 7.93
N PRO A 81 8.82 5.92 7.01
CA PRO A 81 8.12 5.80 5.72
C PRO A 81 6.62 5.59 5.86
N PHE A 82 6.18 4.86 6.91
CA PHE A 82 4.76 4.71 7.20
C PHE A 82 4.06 6.06 7.40
N PHE A 83 4.58 6.92 8.28
CA PHE A 83 3.97 8.24 8.52
C PHE A 83 4.07 9.17 7.30
N VAL A 84 5.14 9.07 6.51
CA VAL A 84 5.27 9.81 5.24
C VAL A 84 4.16 9.39 4.28
N ASN A 85 3.91 8.09 4.10
CA ASN A 85 2.81 7.60 3.28
C ASN A 85 1.45 8.07 3.80
N VAL A 86 1.20 7.99 5.11
CA VAL A 86 -0.04 8.50 5.72
C VAL A 86 -0.23 9.99 5.38
N GLY A 87 0.83 10.79 5.49
CA GLY A 87 0.80 12.20 5.10
C GLY A 87 0.45 12.41 3.63
N ILE A 88 1.03 11.62 2.72
CA ILE A 88 0.75 11.68 1.28
C ILE A 88 -0.70 11.32 0.99
N TYR A 89 -1.19 10.18 1.49
CA TYR A 89 -2.58 9.77 1.30
C TYR A 89 -3.57 10.76 1.92
N PHE A 90 -3.22 11.35 3.08
CA PHE A 90 -4.01 12.40 3.69
C PHE A 90 -4.10 13.64 2.80
N MET A 91 -2.99 14.10 2.21
CA MET A 91 -3.00 15.21 1.26
C MET A 91 -3.83 14.90 0.01
N ILE A 92 -3.74 13.67 -0.53
CA ILE A 92 -4.55 13.24 -1.67
C ILE A 92 -6.04 13.30 -1.33
N ILE A 93 -6.44 12.74 -0.18
CA ILE A 93 -7.84 12.77 0.28
C ILE A 93 -8.33 14.21 0.47
N LEU A 94 -7.53 15.08 1.10
CA LEU A 94 -7.88 16.49 1.27
C LEU A 94 -8.05 17.21 -0.07
N PHE A 95 -7.13 16.97 -1.01
CA PHE A 95 -7.20 17.55 -2.34
C PHE A 95 -8.46 17.08 -3.09
N MET A 96 -8.75 15.78 -3.07
CA MET A 96 -9.97 15.22 -3.65
C MET A 96 -11.22 15.84 -3.02
N HIS A 97 -11.29 15.92 -1.70
CA HIS A 97 -12.43 16.52 -1.00
C HIS A 97 -12.66 17.99 -1.41
N PHE A 98 -11.59 18.79 -1.46
CA PHE A 98 -11.68 20.18 -1.89
C PHE A 98 -12.12 20.30 -3.36
N PHE A 99 -11.56 19.47 -4.23
CA PHE A 99 -11.86 19.47 -5.66
C PHE A 99 -13.31 19.06 -5.95
N PHE A 100 -13.80 17.98 -5.34
CA PHE A 100 -15.19 17.55 -5.49
C PHE A 100 -16.17 18.60 -4.95
N ASN A 101 -15.91 19.19 -3.79
CA ASN A 101 -16.76 20.25 -3.26
C ASN A 101 -16.78 21.49 -4.18
N ARG A 102 -15.65 21.82 -4.81
CA ARG A 102 -15.56 22.94 -5.76
C ARG A 102 -16.30 22.65 -7.07
N ILE A 103 -16.19 21.45 -7.63
CA ILE A 103 -16.90 21.05 -8.85
C ILE A 103 -18.41 20.96 -8.62
N ILE A 104 -18.84 20.24 -7.57
CA ILE A 104 -20.26 20.07 -7.25
C ILE A 104 -20.89 21.42 -6.89
N GLY A 105 -20.18 22.27 -6.15
CA GLY A 105 -20.62 23.63 -5.83
C GLY A 105 -20.73 24.54 -7.04
N LYS A 106 -19.95 24.30 -8.11
CA LYS A 106 -20.05 25.02 -9.38
C LYS A 106 -21.21 24.48 -10.22
N ALA A 107 -21.43 23.17 -10.26
CA ALA A 107 -22.56 22.54 -10.94
C ALA A 107 -23.92 23.00 -10.38
N ARG A 108 -24.05 23.18 -9.05
CA ARG A 108 -25.27 23.71 -8.41
C ARG A 108 -25.59 25.18 -8.68
N ARG A 109 -24.63 25.98 -9.16
CA ARG A 109 -24.88 27.41 -9.48
C ARG A 109 -25.29 27.64 -10.94
N ILE A 110 -25.18 26.60 -11.77
CA ILE A 110 -25.43 26.69 -13.23
C ILE A 110 -26.75 25.99 -13.59
N GLY A 111 -27.31 25.17 -12.69
CA GLY A 111 -28.64 24.55 -12.82
C GLY A 111 -29.72 25.30 -12.06
#